data_AF-A0A2A5M4G4-F1
#
_entry.id   AF-A0A2A5M4G4-F1
#
_cell.length_a   1.000
_cell.length_b   1.000
_cell.length_c   1.000
_cell.angle_alpha   90.00
_cell.angle_beta   90.00
_cell.angle_gamma   90.00
#
_symmetry.space_group_name_H-M   'P 1'
#
loop_
_entity.id
_entity.type
_entity.pdbx_description
1 polymer ?
#
loop_
_entity_poly.entity_id
_entity_poly.type
_entity_poly.pdbx_seq_one_letter_code
_entity_poly.pdbx_strand_id
1 'polypeptide(L)' 'SRYGGAITAGLFLDKFIRKEYKDKWLHLDIAGPAYTEKSWGYSSFGAGGAGVRMCVNYLIQILRKSK' A
#
# COMPACT_ATOMS: atom_id res chain seq x y z
N SER A 1 -16.20 9.71 14.65
CA SER A 1 -16.63 9.45 13.26
C SER A 1 -16.56 7.95 13.00
N ARG A 2 -17.58 7.33 12.38
CA ARG A 2 -17.59 5.88 12.04
C ARG A 2 -17.24 5.58 10.58
N TYR A 3 -17.24 6.59 9.70
CA TYR A 3 -17.11 6.40 8.25
C TYR A 3 -15.80 6.98 7.72
N GLY A 4 -15.19 6.29 6.75
CA GLY A 4 -14.02 6.79 6.01
C GLY A 4 -12.68 6.68 6.73
N GLY A 5 -12.56 5.84 7.75
CA GLY A 5 -11.36 5.75 8.62
C GLY A 5 -10.04 5.61 7.85
N ALA A 6 -9.98 4.73 6.85
CA ALA A 6 -8.77 4.53 6.04
C ALA A 6 -8.40 5.79 5.23
N ILE A 7 -9.39 6.47 4.64
CA ILE A 7 -9.15 7.69 3.86
C ILE A 7 -8.72 8.84 4.77
N THR A 8 -9.38 9.01 5.92
CA THR A 8 -9.00 10.06 6.87
C THR A 8 -7.64 9.80 7.50
N ALA A 9 -7.23 8.55 7.68
CA ALA A 9 -5.86 8.19 8.08
C ALA A 9 -4.85 8.60 6.99
N GLY A 10 -5.14 8.34 5.71
CA GLY A 10 -4.32 8.83 4.60
C GLY A 10 -4.21 10.36 4.56
N LEU A 11 -5.33 11.07 4.76
CA LEU A 11 -5.36 12.54 4.84
C LEU A 11 -4.61 13.09 6.07
N PHE A 12 -4.57 12.33 7.17
CA PHE A 12 -3.76 12.68 8.33
C PHE A 12 -2.27 12.59 7.98
N LEU A 13 -1.83 11.49 7.35
CA LEU A 13 -0.44 11.33 6.90
C LEU A 13 -0.03 12.41 5.89
N ASP A 14 -0.94 12.81 4.98
CA ASP A 14 -0.72 13.88 4.01
C ASP A 14 -0.29 15.22 4.64
N LYS A 15 -0.70 15.50 5.89
CA LYS A 15 -0.31 16.73 6.60
C LYS A 15 1.19 16.81 6.91
N PHE A 16 1.89 15.67 6.89
CA PHE A 16 3.32 15.59 7.19
C PHE A 16 4.18 15.46 5.91
N ILE A 17 3.55 15.36 4.74
CA ILE A 17 4.25 15.30 3.46
C ILE A 17 4.53 16.72 2.97
N ARG A 18 5.80 17.06 2.77
CA ARG A 18 6.22 18.37 2.25
C ARG A 18 5.66 18.60 0.84
N LYS A 19 5.45 19.86 0.49
CA LYS A 19 4.76 20.26 -0.75
C LYS A 19 5.44 19.69 -2.01
N GLU A 20 6.78 19.66 -2.03
CA GLU A 20 7.61 19.16 -3.13
C GLU A 20 7.58 17.62 -3.32
N TYR A 21 6.98 16.89 -2.38
CA TYR A 21 6.83 15.43 -2.40
C TYR A 21 5.37 14.96 -2.54
N LYS A 22 4.37 15.85 -2.50
CA LYS A 22 2.95 15.47 -2.52
C LYS A 22 2.54 14.71 -3.80
N ASP A 23 3.18 15.00 -4.92
CA ASP A 23 2.95 14.36 -6.22
C ASP A 23 3.79 13.09 -6.44
N LYS A 24 4.67 12.74 -5.47
CA LYS A 24 5.63 11.63 -5.56
C LYS A 24 5.43 10.60 -4.44
N TRP A 25 4.43 10.79 -3.59
CA TRP A 25 4.18 9.95 -2.43
C TRP A 25 2.95 9.07 -2.64
N LEU A 26 3.04 7.81 -2.19
CA LEU A 26 1.96 6.83 -2.22
C LEU A 26 1.80 6.24 -0.82
N HIS A 27 0.56 6.19 -0.33
CA HIS A 27 0.17 5.47 0.87
C HIS A 27 -0.54 4.17 0.48
N LEU A 28 -0.08 3.05 1.04
CA LEU A 28 -0.61 1.72 0.76
C LEU A 28 -1.06 1.10 2.09
N ASP A 29 -2.38 1.08 2.32
CA ASP A 29 -2.97 0.39 3.46
C ASP A 29 -3.12 -1.11 3.15
N ILE A 30 -2.39 -1.95 3.87
CA ILE A 30 -2.36 -3.41 3.68
C ILE A 30 -3.02 -4.16 4.84
N ALA A 31 -3.77 -3.49 5.72
CA ALA A 31 -4.30 -4.08 6.95
C ALA A 31 -5.09 -5.39 6.72
N GLY A 32 -5.83 -5.48 5.61
CA GLY A 32 -6.56 -6.69 5.22
C GLY A 32 -5.66 -7.85 4.76
N PRO A 33 -4.92 -7.73 3.64
CA PRO A 33 -4.19 -8.86 3.06
C PRO A 33 -2.85 -9.17 3.75
N ALA A 34 -2.36 -8.34 4.68
CA ALA A 34 -1.11 -8.59 5.38
C ALA A 34 -1.15 -9.90 6.20
N TYR A 35 -2.31 -10.24 6.77
CA TYR A 35 -2.52 -11.45 7.55
C TYR A 35 -3.95 -11.96 7.37
N THR A 36 -4.13 -13.27 7.13
CA THR A 36 -5.46 -13.86 6.97
C THR A 36 -5.64 -15.08 7.87
N GLU A 37 -6.78 -15.14 8.57
CA GLU A 37 -7.14 -16.28 9.43
C GLU A 37 -7.76 -17.46 8.65
N LYS A 38 -7.61 -17.44 7.33
CA LYS A 38 -8.01 -18.50 6.41
C LYS A 38 -7.12 -18.49 5.19
N SER A 39 -6.96 -19.65 4.56
CA SER A 39 -6.30 -19.76 3.26
C SER A 39 -7.14 -19.07 2.18
N TRP A 40 -6.47 -18.38 1.25
CA TRP A 40 -7.12 -17.69 0.12
C TRP A 40 -6.20 -17.65 -1.10
N GLY A 41 -6.67 -18.18 -2.24
CA GLY A 41 -5.86 -18.28 -3.46
C GLY A 41 -4.59 -19.10 -3.23
N TYR A 42 -3.43 -18.52 -3.54
CA TYR A 42 -2.11 -19.13 -3.26
C TYR A 42 -1.55 -18.77 -1.87
N SER A 43 -2.28 -18.02 -1.04
CA SER A 43 -1.83 -17.62 0.30
C SER A 43 -2.39 -18.58 1.36
N SER A 44 -1.51 -19.14 2.18
CA SER A 44 -1.87 -19.99 3.31
C SER A 44 -2.44 -19.17 4.48
N PHE A 45 -2.99 -19.84 5.49
CA PHE A 45 -3.31 -19.22 6.78
C PHE A 45 -2.09 -18.49 7.35
N GLY A 46 -2.30 -17.27 7.87
CA GLY A 46 -1.28 -16.46 8.52
C GLY A 46 -0.79 -15.30 7.64
N ALA A 47 0.53 -15.07 7.65
CA ALA A 47 1.14 -13.94 6.95
C ALA A 47 1.03 -14.06 5.42
N GLY A 48 0.49 -13.02 4.77
CA GLY A 48 0.20 -13.03 3.32
C GLY A 48 1.30 -12.42 2.43
N GLY A 49 2.31 -11.76 3.01
CA GLY A 49 3.36 -11.07 2.24
C GLY A 49 2.85 -9.94 1.34
N ALA A 50 1.71 -9.33 1.71
CA ALA A 50 1.08 -8.25 0.96
C ALA A 50 2.03 -7.06 0.75
N GLY A 51 2.01 -6.48 -0.45
CA GLY A 51 2.86 -5.36 -0.84
C GLY A 51 4.15 -5.75 -1.55
N VAL A 52 4.78 -6.89 -1.23
CA VAL A 52 6.12 -7.23 -1.77
C VAL A 52 6.14 -7.32 -3.30
N ARG A 53 5.33 -8.21 -3.89
CA ARG A 53 5.29 -8.39 -5.35
C ARG A 53 4.82 -7.12 -6.09
N MET A 54 3.92 -6.37 -5.48
CA MET A 54 3.39 -5.13 -6.05
C MET A 54 4.48 -4.04 -6.09
N CYS A 55 5.19 -3.79 -4.98
CA CYS A 55 6.27 -2.81 -4.92
C CYS A 55 7.41 -3.18 -5.88
N VAL A 56 7.84 -4.45 -5.91
CA VAL A 56 8.90 -4.91 -6.82
C VAL A 56 8.49 -4.68 -8.29
N ASN A 57 7.27 -5.07 -8.66
CA ASN A 57 6.80 -4.86 -10.04
C ASN A 57 6.65 -3.37 -10.36
N TYR A 58 6.13 -2.55 -9.44
CA TYR A 58 6.02 -1.11 -9.62
C TYR A 58 7.39 -0.47 -9.90
N LEU A 59 8.43 -0.82 -9.14
CA LEU A 59 9.79 -0.34 -9.37
C LEU A 59 10.33 -0.77 -10.74
N ILE A 60 10.12 -2.04 -11.13
CA ILE A 60 10.51 -2.55 -12.46
C ILE A 60 9.81 -1.77 -13.57
N GLN A 61 8.52 -1.46 -13.42
CA GLN A 61 7.74 -0.71 -14.42
C GLN A 61 8.21 0.74 -14.53
N ILE A 62 8.50 1.41 -13.41
CA ILE A 62 9.07 2.77 -13.43
C ILE A 62 10.41 2.76 -14.17
N LEU A 63 11.32 1.85 -13.83
CA LEU A 63 12.63 1.74 -14.46
C LEU A 63 12.55 1.50 -15.98
N ARG A 64 11.55 0.75 -16.44
CA ARG A 64 11.31 0.50 -17.86
C ARG A 64 10.78 1.73 -18.60
N LYS A 65 9.91 2.53 -17.98
CA LYS A 65 9.34 3.75 -18.57
C LYS A 65 10.34 4.91 -18.63
N SER A 66 11.41 4.86 -17.83
CA SER A 66 12.49 5.85 -17.83
C SER A 66 13.53 5.63 -18.94
N LYS A 67 13.41 4.55 -19.72
CA LYS A 67 14.16 4.31 -20.95
C LYS A 67 13.32 4.74 -22.16
#